data_AF-A0A7J2LSZ2-F1
#
_entry.id   AF-A0A7J2LSZ2-F1
#
_cell.length_a   1.000
_cell.length_b   1.000
_cell.length_c   1.000
_cell.angle_alpha   90.00
_cell.angle_beta   90.00
_cell.angle_gamma   90.00
#
_symmetry.space_group_name_H-M   'P 1'
#
loop_
_entity.id
_entity.type
_entity.pdbx_description
1 polymer ?
#
loop_
_entity_poly.entity_id
_entity_poly.type
_entity_poly.pdbx_seq_one_letter_code
_entity_poly.pdbx_strand_id
1 'polypeptide(L)'
;MAGSFLNIVTAKIIGNVNLRRVRFHHYFYGFITVIVSLALIIMIAPAYLSILLMPILLPSVYNPTSIPISMAFLLTYGGITLVIDDIQDLSVRIRRSLNLLWRRALKFKSKLETLHLCSCISSAYMMLSMLSRFFIDKLFLIETVIPKISVKIFILNLFITSLWGLEIIKRRFWLHKIL
;
A
#
# COMPACT_ATOMS: atom_id res chain seq x y z
N MET A 1 3.71 3.72 -2.65
CA MET A 1 2.61 4.29 -1.84
C MET A 1 1.49 4.86 -2.72
N ALA A 2 1.78 5.80 -3.64
CA ALA A 2 0.76 6.34 -4.56
C ALA A 2 0.09 5.27 -5.45
N GLY A 3 0.85 4.34 -6.05
CA GLY A 3 0.29 3.25 -6.86
C GLY A 3 -0.61 2.29 -6.08
N SER A 4 -0.27 1.96 -4.83
CA SER A 4 -1.12 1.13 -3.96
C SER A 4 -2.44 1.83 -3.62
N PHE A 5 -2.39 3.15 -3.37
CA PHE A 5 -3.60 3.94 -3.13
C PHE A 5 -4.50 4.00 -4.38
N LEU A 6 -3.90 4.24 -5.55
CA LEU A 6 -4.62 4.22 -6.83
C LEU A 6 -5.20 2.84 -7.13
N ASN A 7 -4.48 1.77 -6.77
CA ASN A 7 -4.92 0.40 -6.95
C ASN A 7 -6.07 -0.01 -6.01
N ILE A 8 -6.06 0.47 -4.76
CA ILE A 8 -7.20 0.26 -3.85
C ILE A 8 -8.44 0.99 -4.38
N VAL A 9 -8.28 2.20 -4.90
CA VAL A 9 -9.38 2.98 -5.47
C VAL A 9 -9.97 2.28 -6.70
N THR A 10 -9.14 1.83 -7.64
CA THR A 10 -9.61 1.09 -8.82
C THR A 10 -10.26 -0.24 -8.44
N ALA A 11 -9.72 -0.95 -7.44
CA ALA A 11 -10.26 -2.23 -6.97
C ALA A 11 -11.65 -2.05 -6.35
N LYS A 12 -11.83 -0.97 -5.56
CA LYS A 12 -13.12 -0.63 -4.95
C LYS A 12 -14.18 -0.26 -5.98
N ILE A 13 -13.82 0.43 -7.05
CA ILE A 13 -14.76 0.82 -8.11
C ILE A 13 -15.18 -0.40 -8.95
N ILE A 14 -14.23 -1.26 -9.32
CA ILE A 14 -14.51 -2.52 -10.03
C ILE A 14 -15.30 -3.48 -9.13
N GLY A 15 -15.00 -3.49 -7.84
CA GLY A 15 -15.61 -4.32 -6.81
C GLY A 15 -16.88 -3.74 -6.19
N ASN A 16 -17.51 -2.72 -6.77
CA ASN A 16 -18.81 -2.16 -6.33
C ASN A 16 -19.98 -3.12 -6.63
N VAL A 17 -19.76 -4.42 -6.39
CA VAL A 17 -20.78 -5.45 -6.27
C VAL A 17 -21.37 -5.26 -4.87
N ASN A 18 -22.70 -5.33 -4.76
CA ASN A 18 -23.48 -5.26 -3.51
C ASN A 18 -23.13 -6.42 -2.54
N LEU A 19 -21.88 -6.52 -2.11
CA LEU A 19 -21.51 -7.30 -0.95
C LEU A 19 -22.11 -6.56 0.23
N ARG A 20 -23.17 -7.14 0.82
CA ARG A 20 -23.64 -6.84 2.19
C ARG A 20 -22.47 -7.07 3.16
N ARG A 21 -21.44 -6.22 3.12
CA ARG A 21 -20.31 -6.27 4.04
C ARG A 21 -20.84 -5.89 5.42
N VAL A 22 -20.34 -6.55 6.44
CA VAL A 22 -20.61 -6.22 7.85
C VAL A 22 -19.90 -4.89 8.14
N ARG A 23 -20.53 -3.78 7.74
CA ARG A 23 -19.96 -2.42 7.63
C ARG A 23 -19.43 -1.82 8.93
N PHE A 24 -19.79 -2.39 10.08
CA PHE A 24 -19.40 -1.86 11.38
C PHE A 24 -18.14 -2.51 11.96
N HIS A 25 -17.68 -3.62 11.41
CA HIS A 25 -16.64 -4.42 12.07
C HIS A 25 -15.24 -4.16 11.52
N HIS A 26 -15.07 -4.02 10.20
CA HIS A 26 -13.74 -3.94 9.60
C HIS A 26 -13.03 -2.60 9.87
N TYR A 27 -13.72 -1.46 9.73
CA TYR A 27 -13.18 -0.18 10.21
C TYR A 27 -12.87 -0.20 11.71
N PHE A 28 -13.75 -0.78 12.55
CA PHE A 28 -13.58 -0.80 14.00
C PHE A 28 -12.35 -1.63 14.40
N TYR A 29 -12.20 -2.83 13.83
CA TYR A 29 -11.01 -3.65 13.99
C TYR A 29 -9.77 -2.95 13.42
N GLY A 30 -9.89 -2.26 12.28
CA GLY A 30 -8.83 -1.44 11.72
C GLY A 30 -8.37 -0.36 12.70
N PHE A 31 -9.30 0.38 13.30
CA PHE A 31 -9.03 1.44 14.26
C PHE A 31 -8.39 0.91 15.55
N ILE A 32 -8.91 -0.19 16.10
CA ILE A 32 -8.30 -0.89 17.24
C ILE A 32 -6.89 -1.35 16.90
N THR A 33 -6.71 -1.97 15.73
CA THR A 33 -5.41 -2.48 15.28
C THR A 33 -4.38 -1.35 15.20
N VAL A 34 -4.76 -0.20 14.63
CA VAL A 34 -3.90 0.99 14.56
C VAL A 34 -3.55 1.53 15.95
N ILE A 35 -4.53 1.66 16.85
CA ILE A 35 -4.28 2.18 18.20
C ILE A 35 -3.33 1.26 18.96
N VAL A 36 -3.61 -0.04 18.96
CA VAL A 36 -2.81 -1.04 19.68
C VAL A 36 -1.41 -1.10 19.09
N SER A 37 -1.27 -1.11 17.76
CA SER A 37 0.06 -1.16 17.13
C SER A 37 0.86 0.11 17.37
N LEU A 38 0.22 1.29 17.35
CA LEU A 38 0.89 2.56 17.66
C LEU A 38 1.32 2.63 19.13
N ALA A 39 0.46 2.19 20.06
CA ALA A 39 0.79 2.11 21.48
C ALA A 39 1.98 1.19 21.72
N LEU A 40 2.02 0.02 21.06
CA LEU A 40 3.16 -0.89 21.11
C LEU A 40 4.45 -0.25 20.56
N ILE A 41 4.37 0.51 19.46
CA ILE A 41 5.53 1.25 18.92
C ILE A 41 6.02 2.29 19.93
N ILE A 42 5.12 3.07 20.53
CA ILE A 42 5.48 4.09 21.53
C ILE A 42 6.13 3.46 22.76
N MET A 43 5.59 2.35 23.25
CA MET A 43 6.10 1.69 24.47
C MET A 43 7.43 0.97 24.23
N ILE A 44 7.59 0.29 23.10
CA ILE A 44 8.72 -0.60 22.85
C ILE A 44 9.86 0.14 22.14
N ALA A 45 9.52 1.07 21.24
CA ALA A 45 10.47 1.62 20.29
C ALA A 45 10.07 3.04 19.82
N PRO A 46 9.94 4.03 20.73
CA PRO A 46 9.39 5.36 20.41
C PRO A 46 10.20 6.13 19.36
N ALA A 47 11.51 5.88 19.28
CA ALA A 47 12.38 6.44 18.25
C ALA A 47 11.97 6.03 16.81
N TYR A 48 11.23 4.94 16.65
CA TYR A 48 10.74 4.44 15.35
C TYR A 48 9.42 5.08 14.91
N LEU A 49 8.81 5.94 15.73
CA LEU A 49 7.58 6.64 15.37
C LEU A 49 7.80 7.64 14.21
N SER A 50 8.97 8.28 14.17
CA SER A 50 9.40 9.15 13.06
C SER A 50 9.62 8.37 11.76
N ILE A 51 9.98 7.08 11.86
CA ILE A 51 10.23 6.19 10.73
C ILE A 51 8.92 5.78 10.04
N LEU A 52 7.78 5.81 10.74
CA LEU A 52 6.44 5.58 10.15
C LEU A 52 6.16 6.52 8.95
N LEU A 53 6.75 7.72 8.97
CA LEU A 53 6.59 8.75 7.94
C LEU A 53 7.67 8.66 6.83
N MET A 54 8.81 8.00 7.08
CA MET A 54 9.90 7.78 6.11
C MET A 54 10.45 6.34 6.14
N PRO A 55 9.73 5.37 5.54
CA PRO A 55 10.15 3.97 5.52
C PRO A 55 11.40 3.68 4.66
N ILE A 56 11.94 4.68 3.95
CA ILE A 56 13.07 4.54 3.02
C ILE A 56 14.42 4.38 3.74
N LEU A 57 14.52 4.81 5.01
CA LEU A 57 15.74 4.70 5.82
C LEU A 57 15.91 3.35 6.53
N LEU A 58 15.02 2.38 6.28
CA LEU A 58 15.03 1.07 6.91
C LEU A 58 16.39 0.31 6.85
N PRO A 59 17.18 0.27 5.76
CA PRO A 59 18.18 -0.79 5.62
C PRO A 59 19.39 -0.77 6.57
N SER A 60 19.76 0.35 7.19
CA SER A 60 21.07 0.48 7.85
C SER A 60 21.14 0.12 9.34
N VAL A 61 20.02 -0.19 10.01
CA VAL A 61 19.96 -0.33 11.50
C VAL A 61 19.52 -1.73 11.98
N TYR A 62 19.39 -2.72 11.10
CA TYR A 62 18.72 -3.98 11.45
C TYR A 62 19.57 -4.99 12.25
N ASN A 63 19.42 -4.92 13.58
CA ASN A 63 19.67 -6.04 14.52
C ASN A 63 18.40 -6.93 14.68
N PRO A 64 18.46 -8.14 15.24
CA PRO A 64 17.33 -9.09 15.33
C PRO A 64 16.16 -8.65 16.23
N THR A 65 16.27 -7.52 16.94
CA THR A 65 15.17 -6.81 17.64
C THR A 65 14.13 -6.20 16.68
N SER A 66 14.28 -6.42 15.38
CA SER A 66 13.52 -5.80 14.30
C SER A 66 12.20 -6.48 13.93
N ILE A 67 11.94 -7.71 14.38
CA ILE A 67 10.73 -8.47 14.03
C ILE A 67 9.47 -7.85 14.69
N PRO A 68 9.47 -7.54 16.01
CA PRO A 68 8.29 -6.94 16.65
C PRO A 68 7.93 -5.58 16.07
N ILE A 69 8.94 -4.75 15.77
CA ILE A 69 8.76 -3.40 15.19
C ILE A 69 8.22 -3.52 13.76
N SER A 70 8.77 -4.42 12.94
CA SER A 70 8.28 -4.65 11.57
C SER A 70 6.84 -5.19 11.56
N MET A 71 6.49 -6.05 12.52
CA MET A 71 5.12 -6.54 12.69
C MET A 71 4.18 -5.41 13.13
N ALA A 72 4.60 -4.55 14.05
CA ALA A 72 3.83 -3.39 14.47
C ALA A 72 3.59 -2.41 13.30
N PHE A 73 4.58 -2.20 12.42
CA PHE A 73 4.38 -1.43 11.20
C PHE A 73 3.40 -2.10 10.23
N LEU A 74 3.52 -3.40 10.00
CA LEU A 74 2.58 -4.16 9.18
C LEU A 74 1.14 -4.01 9.69
N LEU A 75 0.94 -4.17 11.00
CA LEU A 75 -0.36 -4.02 11.65
C LEU A 75 -0.88 -2.58 11.56
N THR A 76 -0.01 -1.58 11.73
CA THR A 76 -0.39 -0.17 11.62
C THR A 76 -0.84 0.16 10.19
N TYR A 77 -0.06 -0.18 9.17
CA TYR A 77 -0.44 0.08 7.77
C TYR A 77 -1.64 -0.77 7.32
N GLY A 78 -1.74 -2.02 7.78
CA GLY A 78 -2.88 -2.90 7.55
C GLY A 78 -4.17 -2.33 8.15
N GLY A 79 -4.11 -1.89 9.42
CA GLY A 79 -5.22 -1.27 10.10
C GLY A 79 -5.65 0.06 9.45
N ILE A 80 -4.70 0.90 9.03
CA ILE A 80 -4.99 2.12 8.25
C ILE A 80 -5.71 1.76 6.95
N THR A 81 -5.30 0.70 6.27
CA THR A 81 -5.93 0.26 5.01
C THR A 81 -7.38 -0.16 5.23
N LEU A 82 -7.67 -0.90 6.32
CA LEU A 82 -9.04 -1.27 6.70
C LEU A 82 -9.91 -0.04 7.01
N VAL A 83 -9.36 0.92 7.76
CA VAL A 83 -10.06 2.18 8.07
C VAL A 83 -10.35 2.97 6.79
N ILE A 84 -9.40 3.06 5.86
CA ILE A 84 -9.58 3.79 4.60
C ILE A 84 -10.62 3.11 3.70
N ASP A 85 -10.66 1.77 3.65
CA ASP A 85 -11.63 1.05 2.81
C ASP A 85 -13.07 1.37 3.23
N ASP A 86 -13.31 1.49 4.54
CA ASP A 86 -14.63 1.70 5.14
C ASP A 86 -14.92 3.16 5.56
N ILE A 87 -14.01 4.10 5.35
CA ILE A 87 -14.15 5.49 5.84
C ILE A 87 -15.42 6.19 5.32
N GLN A 88 -15.91 5.77 4.15
CA GLN A 88 -17.14 6.29 3.54
C GLN A 88 -18.41 5.84 4.27
N ASP A 89 -18.35 4.74 5.02
CA ASP A 89 -19.48 4.18 5.76
C ASP A 89 -19.62 4.79 7.16
N LEU A 90 -18.58 5.49 7.65
CA LEU A 90 -18.57 6.16 8.96
C LEU A 90 -19.61 7.26 9.10
N SER A 91 -19.83 8.05 8.04
CA SER A 91 -20.89 9.06 8.05
C SER A 91 -21.30 9.50 6.66
N VAL A 92 -22.58 9.88 6.55
CA VAL A 92 -23.13 10.48 5.32
C VAL A 92 -22.38 11.76 4.93
N ARG A 93 -21.89 12.53 5.91
CA ARG A 93 -21.10 13.74 5.66
C ARG A 93 -19.75 13.41 5.02
N ILE A 94 -19.01 12.46 5.56
CA ILE A 94 -17.72 12.01 5.01
C ILE A 94 -17.92 11.46 3.59
N ARG A 95 -18.94 10.63 3.38
CA ARG A 95 -19.31 10.11 2.05
C ARG A 95 -19.57 11.24 1.05
N ARG A 96 -20.34 12.26 1.42
CA ARG A 96 -20.62 13.42 0.56
C ARG A 96 -19.35 14.20 0.23
N SER A 97 -18.49 14.46 1.21
CA SER A 97 -17.21 15.15 1.01
C SER A 97 -16.26 14.37 0.10
N LEU A 98 -16.14 13.06 0.29
CA LEU A 98 -15.32 12.20 -0.57
C LEU A 98 -15.87 12.13 -1.99
N ASN A 99 -17.19 12.08 -2.16
CA ASN A 99 -17.82 12.14 -3.48
C ASN A 99 -17.56 13.48 -4.18
N LEU A 100 -17.54 14.60 -3.44
CA LEU A 100 -17.19 15.92 -3.98
C LEU A 100 -15.72 15.97 -4.41
N LEU A 101 -14.80 15.49 -3.55
CA LEU A 101 -13.38 15.39 -3.88
C LEU A 101 -13.15 14.50 -5.09
N TRP A 102 -13.84 13.36 -5.17
CA TRP A 102 -13.80 12.44 -6.30
C TRP A 102 -14.24 13.10 -7.61
N ARG A 103 -15.38 13.81 -7.60
CA ARG A 103 -15.85 14.56 -8.78
C ARG A 103 -14.85 15.61 -9.24
N ARG A 104 -14.13 16.26 -8.31
CA ARG A 104 -13.06 17.20 -8.64
C ARG A 104 -11.84 16.48 -9.20
N ALA A 105 -11.44 15.35 -8.62
CA ALA A 105 -10.32 14.53 -9.08
C ALA A 105 -10.56 13.99 -10.51
N LEU A 106 -11.79 13.59 -10.83
CA LEU A 106 -12.19 13.15 -12.17
C LEU A 106 -12.01 14.22 -13.25
N LYS A 107 -12.05 15.52 -12.91
CA LYS A 107 -11.71 16.59 -13.86
C LYS A 107 -10.26 16.49 -14.34
N PHE A 108 -9.40 15.85 -13.55
CA PHE A 108 -8.01 15.60 -13.84
C PHE A 108 -7.74 14.14 -14.24
N LYS A 109 -8.74 13.41 -14.75
CA LYS A 109 -8.63 11.99 -15.11
C LYS A 109 -7.40 11.62 -15.94
N SER A 110 -7.02 12.46 -16.91
CA SER A 110 -5.81 12.25 -17.72
C SER A 110 -4.54 12.37 -16.89
N LYS A 111 -4.45 13.37 -15.99
CA LYS A 111 -3.29 13.52 -15.08
C LYS A 111 -3.21 12.37 -14.08
N LEU A 112 -4.36 11.88 -13.61
CA LEU A 112 -4.42 10.70 -12.73
C LEU A 112 -3.93 9.43 -13.43
N GLU A 113 -4.30 9.24 -14.70
CA GLU A 113 -3.79 8.13 -15.51
C GLU A 113 -2.28 8.23 -15.72
N THR A 114 -1.76 9.41 -16.04
CA THR A 114 -0.31 9.64 -16.16
C THR A 114 0.41 9.37 -14.84
N LEU A 115 -0.13 9.87 -13.72
CA LEU A 115 0.43 9.61 -12.39
C LEU A 115 0.42 8.11 -12.07
N HIS A 116 -0.67 7.41 -12.42
CA HIS A 116 -0.79 5.97 -12.23
C HIS A 116 0.26 5.22 -13.05
N LEU A 117 0.46 5.60 -14.31
CA LEU A 117 1.48 5.05 -15.19
C LEU A 117 2.90 5.29 -14.66
N CYS A 118 3.22 6.52 -14.26
CA CYS A 118 4.51 6.83 -13.64
C CYS A 118 4.74 5.97 -12.39
N SER A 119 3.70 5.78 -11.56
CA SER A 119 3.81 4.91 -10.40
C SER A 119 4.00 3.43 -10.76
N CYS A 120 3.36 2.93 -11.82
CA CYS A 120 3.55 1.56 -12.30
C CYS A 120 4.96 1.35 -12.85
N ILE A 121 5.46 2.29 -13.66
CA ILE A 121 6.82 2.25 -14.22
C ILE A 121 7.86 2.29 -13.09
N SER A 122 7.70 3.20 -12.12
CA SER A 122 8.58 3.28 -10.97
C SER A 122 8.58 1.98 -10.15
N SER A 123 7.41 1.39 -9.92
CA SER A 123 7.28 0.11 -9.22
C SER A 123 7.95 -1.05 -9.98
N ALA A 124 7.78 -1.11 -11.32
CA ALA A 124 8.39 -2.13 -12.17
C ALA A 124 9.92 -1.98 -12.21
N TYR A 125 10.42 -0.73 -12.28
CA TYR A 125 11.85 -0.44 -12.19
C TYR A 125 12.43 -0.92 -10.86
N MET A 126 11.81 -0.56 -9.72
CA MET A 126 12.25 -1.01 -8.39
C MET A 126 12.27 -2.54 -8.29
N MET A 127 11.23 -3.20 -8.79
CA MET A 127 11.16 -4.66 -8.83
C MET A 127 12.31 -5.25 -9.64
N LEU A 128 12.57 -4.74 -10.84
CA LEU A 128 13.64 -5.23 -11.70
C LEU A 128 15.01 -5.01 -11.06
N SER A 129 15.27 -3.84 -10.48
CA SER A 129 16.51 -3.55 -9.75
C SER A 129 16.73 -4.50 -8.57
N MET A 130 15.68 -4.78 -7.79
CA MET A 130 15.76 -5.74 -6.68
C MET A 130 15.97 -7.17 -7.15
N LEU A 131 15.31 -7.57 -8.26
CA LEU A 131 15.48 -8.88 -8.87
C LEU A 131 16.91 -9.07 -9.41
N SER A 132 17.45 -8.06 -10.13
CA SER A 132 18.83 -8.07 -10.63
C SER A 132 19.83 -8.20 -9.49
N ARG A 133 19.65 -7.41 -8.40
CA ARG A 133 20.50 -7.51 -7.22
C ARG A 133 20.44 -8.89 -6.58
N PHE A 134 19.24 -9.47 -6.45
CA PHE A 134 19.05 -10.83 -5.95
C PHE A 134 19.81 -11.88 -6.78
N PHE A 135 19.80 -11.77 -8.10
CA PHE A 135 20.55 -12.68 -8.97
C PHE A 135 22.07 -12.46 -8.88
N ILE A 136 22.54 -11.22 -8.85
CA ILE A 136 23.97 -10.87 -8.72
C ILE A 136 24.52 -11.43 -7.41
N ASP A 137 23.87 -11.15 -6.27
CA ASP A 137 24.33 -11.61 -4.96
C ASP A 137 24.41 -13.14 -4.87
N LYS A 138 23.49 -13.85 -5.54
CA LYS A 138 23.49 -15.33 -5.63
C LYS A 138 24.61 -15.87 -6.53
N LEU A 139 24.93 -15.17 -7.63
CA LEU A 139 25.89 -15.61 -8.64
C LEU A 139 27.34 -15.38 -8.17
N PHE A 140 27.59 -14.32 -7.41
CA PHE A 140 28.90 -14.00 -6.83
C PHE A 140 29.21 -14.75 -5.52
N LEU A 141 28.36 -15.68 -5.06
CA LEU A 141 28.56 -16.43 -3.80
C LEU A 141 28.88 -15.50 -2.62
N ILE A 142 28.33 -14.27 -2.64
CA ILE A 142 28.43 -13.36 -1.49
C ILE A 142 27.45 -13.93 -0.45
N GLU A 143 27.94 -14.85 0.37
CA GLU A 143 27.23 -15.65 1.37
C GLU A 143 26.49 -14.85 2.46
N THR A 144 26.45 -13.52 2.39
CA THR A 144 26.06 -12.71 3.54
C THR A 144 24.58 -12.41 3.65
N VAL A 145 23.76 -12.62 2.61
CA VAL A 145 22.32 -12.35 2.72
C VAL A 145 21.51 -13.34 1.90
N ILE A 146 21.16 -14.49 2.51
CA ILE A 146 19.93 -15.19 2.10
C ILE A 146 18.83 -14.12 2.13
N PRO A 147 18.17 -13.78 1.01
CA PRO A 147 17.11 -12.79 1.06
C PRO A 147 16.03 -13.36 1.95
N LYS A 148 15.87 -12.69 3.09
CA LYS A 148 14.81 -12.94 4.05
C LYS A 148 13.51 -13.08 3.27
N ILE A 149 12.65 -14.00 3.69
CA ILE A 149 11.36 -14.30 3.05
C ILE A 149 10.58 -13.00 2.73
N SER A 150 10.73 -11.96 3.56
CA SER A 150 10.21 -10.60 3.35
C SER A 150 10.60 -9.96 2.00
N VAL A 151 11.86 -10.07 1.57
CA VAL A 151 12.33 -9.51 0.28
C VAL A 151 11.67 -10.23 -0.89
N LYS A 152 11.54 -11.56 -0.82
CA LYS A 152 10.86 -12.36 -1.85
C LYS A 152 9.38 -12.00 -1.94
N ILE A 153 8.70 -11.89 -0.80
CA ILE A 153 7.30 -11.45 -0.73
C ILE A 153 7.15 -10.03 -1.29
N PHE A 154 8.08 -9.13 -0.97
CA PHE A 154 8.06 -7.76 -1.46
C PHE A 154 8.21 -7.66 -2.98
N ILE A 155 9.17 -8.40 -3.57
CA ILE A 155 9.34 -8.48 -5.02
C ILE A 155 8.08 -9.03 -5.69
N LEU A 156 7.50 -10.12 -5.14
CA LEU A 156 6.25 -10.70 -5.66
C LEU A 156 5.09 -9.69 -5.59
N ASN A 157 4.97 -8.95 -4.49
CA ASN A 157 3.93 -7.94 -4.34
C ASN A 157 4.10 -6.79 -5.35
N LEU A 158 5.34 -6.31 -5.56
CA LEU A 158 5.62 -5.30 -6.60
C LEU A 158 5.27 -5.81 -8.00
N PHE A 159 5.57 -7.08 -8.29
CA PHE A 159 5.21 -7.72 -9.55
C PHE A 159 3.69 -7.74 -9.77
N ILE A 160 2.92 -8.27 -8.82
CA ILE A 160 1.45 -8.31 -8.90
C ILE A 160 0.86 -6.90 -9.04
N THR A 161 1.35 -5.96 -8.22
CA THR A 161 0.86 -4.57 -8.20
C THR A 161 1.12 -3.85 -9.52
N SER A 162 2.30 -4.04 -10.11
CA SER A 162 2.69 -3.42 -11.39
C SER A 162 1.94 -4.02 -12.58
N LEU A 163 1.77 -5.34 -12.63
CA LEU A 163 0.97 -6.00 -13.67
C LEU A 163 -0.48 -5.51 -13.65
N TRP A 164 -1.09 -5.51 -12.47
CA TRP A 164 -2.49 -5.11 -12.34
C TRP A 164 -2.69 -3.62 -12.61
N GLY A 165 -1.76 -2.77 -12.14
CA GLY A 165 -1.77 -1.33 -12.46
C GLY A 165 -1.64 -1.04 -13.96
N LEU A 166 -0.78 -1.77 -14.67
CA LEU A 166 -0.64 -1.67 -16.13
C LEU A 166 -1.90 -2.16 -16.86
N GLU A 167 -2.55 -3.21 -16.39
CA GLU A 167 -3.80 -3.70 -16.96
C GLU A 167 -4.91 -2.63 -16.89
N ILE A 168 -5.02 -1.94 -15.76
CA ILE A 168 -5.99 -0.84 -15.58
C ILE A 168 -5.73 0.30 -16.56
N ILE A 169 -4.46 0.66 -16.77
CA ILE A 169 -4.08 1.71 -17.72
C ILE A 169 -4.33 1.26 -19.16
N LYS A 170 -4.01 0.01 -19.51
CA LYS A 170 -4.32 -0.56 -20.83
C LYS A 170 -5.81 -0.50 -21.13
N ARG A 171 -6.66 -0.76 -20.13
CA ARG A 171 -8.13 -0.63 -20.22
C ARG A 171 -8.62 0.83 -20.19
N ARG A 172 -7.71 1.82 -20.11
CA ARG A 172 -8.00 3.26 -20.01
C ARG A 172 -9.06 3.57 -18.95
N PHE A 173 -9.02 2.86 -17.83
CA PHE A 173 -10.04 2.89 -16.79
C PHE A 173 -10.41 4.31 -16.33
N TRP A 174 -9.40 5.19 -16.23
CA TRP A 174 -9.60 6.58 -15.82
C TRP A 174 -10.29 7.44 -16.89
N LEU A 175 -10.12 7.12 -18.18
CA LEU A 175 -10.67 7.89 -19.31
C LEU A 175 -12.03 7.39 -19.78
N HIS A 176 -12.23 6.07 -19.78
CA HIS A 176 -13.46 5.39 -20.17
C HIS A 176 -14.37 5.21 -18.95
N LYS A 177 -15.13 6.27 -18.66
CA LYS A 177 -16.35 6.30 -17.84
C LYS A 177 -16.52 5.18 -16.81
N ILE A 178 -16.23 5.52 -15.56
CA ILE A 178 -16.88 4.93 -14.39
C ILE A 178 -18.31 5.46 -14.42
N LEU A 179 -19.26 4.62 -14.83
CA LEU A 179 -20.70 4.82 -14.70
C LEU A 179 -21.09 4.57 -13.24
#